data_AF-A0A3N0YXT7-F1
#
_entry.id   AF-A0A3N0YXT7-F1
#
_cell.length_a   1.000
_cell.length_b   1.000
_cell.length_c   1.000
_cell.angle_alpha   90.00
_cell.angle_beta   90.00
_cell.angle_gamma   90.00
#
_symmetry.space_group_name_H-M   'P 1'
#
loop_
_entity.id
_entity.type
_entity.pdbx_description
1 polymer ?
#
loop_
_entity_poly.entity_id
_entity_poly.type
_entity_poly.pdbx_seq_one_letter_code
_entity_poly.pdbx_strand_id
1 'polypeptide(L)'
;MLLIIEALLLILAALGQDHRAAAVEGQIFPLDMAPDSIDDQYMGCREKMAKLVETKLLNTKFFGKVSCFEIYTCEGADVAKYSKLPHEKEVLIPPYEKFKVTHVKTKEEQKDLWCDTVFTLKSSGIRSDLNCALFKKPSKTKTKYNVLNNVL
;
A
#
# COMPACT_ATOMS: atom_id res chain seq x y z
N MET A 1 54.10 8.94 0.61
CA MET A 1 53.37 7.72 1.08
C MET A 1 52.17 8.04 1.96
N LEU A 2 52.21 9.05 2.85
CA LEU A 2 51.05 9.44 3.68
C LEU A 2 49.81 9.91 2.90
N LEU A 3 50.00 10.62 1.79
CA LEU A 3 48.89 11.15 0.97
C LEU A 3 48.02 10.07 0.31
N ILE A 4 48.54 8.85 0.14
CA ILE A 4 47.80 7.74 -0.48
C ILE A 4 46.87 7.07 0.55
N ILE A 5 47.26 7.05 1.82
CA ILE A 5 46.46 6.45 2.90
C ILE A 5 45.25 7.34 3.21
N GLU A 6 45.43 8.67 3.23
CA GLU A 6 44.30 9.60 3.44
C GLU A 6 43.28 9.56 2.29
N ALA A 7 43.75 9.45 1.05
CA ALA A 7 42.87 9.32 -0.11
C ALA A 7 42.06 8.00 -0.06
N LEU A 8 42.67 6.90 0.39
CA LEU A 8 41.98 5.61 0.50
C LEU A 8 40.92 5.61 1.62
N LEU A 9 41.18 6.30 2.73
CA LEU A 9 40.22 6.49 3.84
C LEU A 9 39.00 7.31 3.42
N LEU A 10 39.19 8.35 2.60
CA LEU A 10 38.10 9.15 2.05
C LEU A 10 37.24 8.36 1.05
N ILE A 11 37.85 7.50 0.23
CA ILE A 11 37.13 6.64 -0.72
C ILE A 11 36.31 5.56 0.01
N LEU A 12 36.84 4.99 1.11
CA LEU A 12 36.10 4.03 1.93
C LEU A 12 34.92 4.69 2.69
N ALA A 13 35.05 5.95 3.11
CA ALA A 13 33.94 6.71 3.68
C ALA A 13 32.85 7.05 2.65
N ALA A 14 33.23 7.27 1.38
CA ALA A 14 32.29 7.50 0.28
C ALA A 14 31.59 6.22 -0.20
N LEU A 15 32.18 5.05 0.05
CA LEU A 15 31.59 3.72 -0.21
C LEU A 15 30.74 3.20 0.96
N GLY A 16 30.46 4.03 1.97
CA GLY A 16 29.42 3.77 2.95
C GLY A 16 28.08 3.66 2.26
N GLN A 17 27.73 2.44 1.85
CA GLN A 17 26.43 2.11 1.29
C GLN A 17 25.37 2.36 2.36
N ASP A 18 24.72 3.52 2.26
CA ASP A 18 23.44 3.75 2.89
C ASP A 18 22.49 2.70 2.30
N HIS A 19 22.29 1.59 3.03
CA HIS A 19 21.24 0.62 2.74
C HIS A 19 19.85 1.19 3.09
N ARG A 20 19.62 2.47 2.79
CA ARG A 20 18.28 2.96 2.56
C ARG A 20 17.88 2.33 1.23
N ALA A 21 17.10 1.25 1.29
CA ALA A 21 16.34 0.78 0.14
C ALA A 21 15.38 1.91 -0.26
N ALA A 22 15.90 2.89 -0.99
CA ALA A 22 15.15 4.01 -1.52
C ALA A 22 14.21 3.42 -2.56
N ALA A 23 12.91 3.58 -2.38
CA ALA A 23 11.97 3.29 -3.44
C ALA A 23 12.39 4.13 -4.66
N VAL A 24 12.71 3.45 -5.76
CA VAL A 24 13.20 4.11 -6.98
C VAL A 24 12.02 4.47 -7.85
N GLU A 25 12.08 5.62 -8.51
CA GLU A 25 11.11 6.00 -9.52
C GLU A 25 10.94 4.86 -10.56
N GLY A 26 9.70 4.46 -10.79
CA GLY A 26 9.37 3.35 -11.68
C GLY A 26 9.21 1.99 -11.01
N GLN A 27 9.52 1.85 -9.72
CA GLN A 27 9.30 0.61 -8.97
C GLN A 27 7.78 0.35 -8.80
N ILE A 28 7.38 -0.90 -9.05
CA ILE A 28 6.00 -1.35 -8.86
C ILE A 28 5.91 -1.99 -7.47
N PHE A 29 5.04 -1.44 -6.63
CA PHE A 29 4.71 -2.00 -5.34
C PHE A 29 3.28 -2.55 -5.41
N PRO A 30 3.09 -3.88 -5.29
CA PRO A 30 1.80 -4.35 -4.81
C PRO A 30 1.61 -3.78 -3.41
N LEU A 31 0.43 -3.24 -3.08
CA LEU A 31 0.04 -3.14 -1.68
C LEU A 31 -0.26 -4.56 -1.24
N ASP A 32 0.80 -5.30 -0.89
CA ASP A 32 0.63 -6.64 -0.40
C ASP A 32 -0.21 -6.55 0.88
N MET A 33 -1.28 -7.34 0.92
CA MET A 33 -1.75 -7.84 2.20
C MET A 33 -0.53 -8.44 2.86
N ALA A 34 -0.13 -7.92 4.03
CA ALA A 34 1.00 -8.50 4.74
C ALA A 34 0.80 -10.02 4.73
N PRO A 35 1.82 -10.84 4.43
CA PRO A 35 1.63 -12.28 4.29
C PRO A 35 0.98 -12.94 5.52
N ASP A 36 1.06 -12.26 6.67
CA ASP A 36 0.40 -12.57 7.94
C ASP A 36 -0.69 -11.54 8.36
N SER A 37 -1.23 -10.74 7.43
CA SER A 37 -2.32 -9.81 7.72
C SER A 37 -3.59 -10.62 7.98
N ILE A 38 -3.99 -10.62 9.25
CA ILE A 38 -5.17 -11.30 9.76
C ILE A 38 -6.42 -10.61 9.20
N ASP A 39 -7.03 -11.21 8.19
CA ASP A 39 -8.34 -10.82 7.62
C ASP A 39 -9.51 -11.50 8.37
N ASP A 40 -9.24 -11.93 9.60
CA ASP A 40 -10.18 -12.67 10.41
C ASP A 40 -11.01 -11.69 11.22
N GLN A 41 -12.29 -11.57 10.85
CA GLN A 41 -13.32 -10.98 11.69
C GLN A 41 -13.14 -11.56 13.11
N TYR A 42 -12.68 -10.73 14.07
CA TYR A 42 -12.40 -11.10 15.47
C TYR A 42 -13.68 -11.54 16.22
N MET A 43 -14.37 -12.58 15.75
CA MET A 43 -15.49 -13.18 16.46
C MET A 43 -14.97 -13.71 17.80
N GLY A 44 -15.48 -13.14 18.90
CA GLY A 44 -15.05 -13.43 20.27
C GLY A 44 -13.90 -12.57 20.81
N CYS A 45 -13.15 -11.86 19.95
CA CYS A 45 -12.03 -11.00 20.36
C CYS A 45 -12.20 -9.52 19.96
N ARG A 46 -13.34 -9.18 19.33
CA ARG A 46 -13.64 -7.84 18.79
C ARG A 46 -13.41 -6.73 19.80
N GLU A 47 -13.86 -6.89 21.04
CA GLU A 47 -13.74 -5.86 22.08
C GLU A 47 -12.29 -5.68 22.54
N LYS A 48 -11.53 -6.78 22.69
CA LYS A 48 -10.11 -6.72 23.06
C LYS A 48 -9.29 -6.07 21.95
N MET A 49 -9.58 -6.43 20.70
CA MET A 49 -8.89 -5.83 19.56
C MET A 49 -9.28 -4.37 19.38
N ALA A 50 -10.57 -4.01 19.49
CA ALA A 50 -11.01 -2.62 19.44
C ALA A 50 -10.33 -1.79 20.54
N LYS A 51 -10.27 -2.30 21.77
CA LYS A 51 -9.56 -1.64 22.88
C LYS A 51 -8.06 -1.52 22.64
N LEU A 52 -7.42 -2.55 22.08
CA LEU A 52 -5.99 -2.51 21.74
C LEU A 52 -5.71 -1.50 20.62
N VAL A 53 -6.56 -1.50 19.59
CA VAL A 53 -6.52 -0.53 18.49
C VAL A 53 -6.68 0.87 19.07
N GLU A 54 -7.71 1.15 19.84
CA GLU A 54 -7.97 2.49 20.41
C GLU A 54 -6.88 2.96 21.39
N THR A 55 -6.39 2.08 22.27
CA THR A 55 -5.49 2.48 23.37
C THR A 55 -4.00 2.39 23.04
N LYS A 56 -3.61 1.56 22.07
CA LYS A 56 -2.20 1.27 21.77
C LYS A 56 -1.82 1.58 20.33
N LEU A 57 -2.70 1.30 19.35
CA LEU A 57 -2.38 1.48 17.93
C LEU A 57 -2.80 2.86 17.41
N LEU A 58 -3.98 3.36 17.81
CA LEU A 58 -4.53 4.67 17.48
C LEU A 58 -4.17 5.76 18.49
N ASN A 59 -3.46 5.42 19.57
CA ASN A 59 -2.94 6.40 20.53
C ASN A 59 -1.85 7.30 19.89
N THR A 60 -1.43 6.98 18.68
CA THR A 60 -0.79 7.93 17.78
C THR A 60 -1.86 8.83 17.16
N LYS A 61 -2.23 9.90 17.86
CA LYS A 61 -3.14 10.96 17.34
C LYS A 61 -2.63 11.66 16.06
N PHE A 62 -1.46 11.28 15.57
CA PHE A 62 -0.83 11.87 14.41
C PHE A 62 -0.11 10.78 13.62
N PHE A 63 -0.39 10.70 12.32
CA PHE A 63 0.48 9.99 11.39
C PHE A 63 1.89 10.58 11.46
N GLY A 64 2.91 9.72 11.36
CA GLY A 64 4.30 10.17 11.27
C GLY A 64 4.52 11.04 10.03
N LYS A 65 5.53 11.92 10.07
CA LYS A 65 5.87 12.83 8.95
C LYS A 65 7.09 12.38 8.14
N VAL A 66 7.46 11.10 8.25
CA VAL A 66 8.67 10.56 7.62
C VAL A 66 8.39 10.11 6.18
N SER A 67 7.43 9.19 6.01
CA SER A 67 7.06 8.64 4.71
C SER A 67 5.57 8.86 4.47
N CYS A 68 5.25 9.55 3.39
CA CYS A 68 3.88 9.88 3.03
C CYS A 68 3.58 9.54 1.57
N PHE A 69 2.30 9.32 1.27
CA PHE A 69 1.88 8.77 -0.02
C PHE A 69 0.80 9.63 -0.66
N GLU A 70 1.01 10.00 -1.92
CA GLU A 70 -0.01 10.54 -2.81
C GLU A 70 -0.46 9.42 -3.76
N ILE A 71 -1.63 8.84 -3.48
CA ILE A 71 -2.10 7.64 -4.17
C ILE A 71 -3.21 8.01 -5.15
N TYR A 72 -3.02 7.64 -6.41
CA TYR A 72 -4.03 7.72 -7.47
C TYR A 72 -4.56 6.31 -7.76
N THR A 73 -5.66 5.96 -7.10
CA THR A 73 -6.36 4.66 -7.19
C THR A 73 -7.46 4.68 -8.24
N CYS A 74 -7.69 3.54 -8.89
CA CYS A 74 -8.81 3.29 -9.80
C CYS A 74 -9.89 2.39 -9.16
N GLU A 75 -9.53 1.59 -8.17
CA GLU A 75 -10.41 0.60 -7.53
C GLU A 75 -10.86 1.01 -6.11
N GLY A 76 -10.44 2.19 -5.65
CA GLY A 76 -10.79 2.72 -4.33
C GLY A 76 -12.28 3.02 -4.19
N ALA A 77 -12.84 2.61 -3.05
CA ALA A 77 -14.23 2.88 -2.69
C ALA A 77 -14.29 4.02 -1.65
N ASP A 78 -15.11 5.04 -1.91
CA ASP A 78 -15.44 6.05 -0.90
C ASP A 78 -16.27 5.40 0.22
N VAL A 79 -15.71 5.38 1.43
CA VAL A 79 -16.35 4.82 2.62
C VAL A 79 -16.58 5.89 3.69
N ALA A 80 -16.48 7.18 3.34
CA ALA A 80 -16.62 8.28 4.28
C ALA A 80 -17.95 8.24 5.07
N LYS A 81 -19.03 7.77 4.43
CA LYS A 81 -20.36 7.59 5.05
C LYS A 81 -20.36 6.55 6.19
N TYR A 82 -19.47 5.57 6.11
CA TYR A 82 -19.37 4.46 7.07
C TYR A 82 -18.25 4.69 8.09
N SER A 83 -17.36 5.64 7.83
CA SER A 83 -16.26 5.97 8.73
C SER A 83 -16.76 6.55 10.05
N LYS A 84 -16.09 6.18 11.15
CA LYS A 84 -16.32 6.81 12.46
C LYS A 84 -15.89 8.28 12.46
N LEU A 85 -15.05 8.68 11.50
CA LEU A 85 -14.49 10.03 11.37
C LEU A 85 -14.84 10.61 9.98
N PRO A 86 -16.08 11.10 9.78
CA PRO A 86 -16.56 11.51 8.45
C PRO A 86 -15.74 12.62 7.77
N HIS A 87 -14.99 13.40 8.55
CA HIS A 87 -14.16 14.50 8.03
C HIS A 87 -12.86 14.01 7.38
N GLU A 88 -12.42 12.79 7.64
CA GLU A 88 -11.20 12.21 7.05
C GLU A 88 -11.39 11.76 5.60
N LYS A 89 -12.65 11.68 5.12
CA LYS A 89 -13.01 11.27 3.76
C LYS A 89 -12.31 9.97 3.34
N GLU A 90 -12.45 8.96 4.20
CA GLU A 90 -11.78 7.67 4.07
C GLU A 90 -12.11 6.97 2.74
N VAL A 91 -11.07 6.50 2.05
CA VAL A 91 -11.16 5.71 0.82
C VAL A 91 -10.56 4.35 1.09
N LEU A 92 -11.36 3.29 0.89
CA LEU A 92 -10.91 1.92 1.00
C LEU A 92 -10.30 1.47 -0.33
N ILE A 93 -8.99 1.28 -0.36
CA ILE A 93 -8.27 0.77 -1.53
C ILE A 93 -8.17 -0.75 -1.41
N PRO A 94 -8.65 -1.52 -2.41
CA PRO A 94 -8.56 -2.97 -2.34
C PRO A 94 -7.11 -3.46 -2.50
N PRO A 95 -6.74 -4.55 -1.81
CA PRO A 95 -5.36 -5.06 -1.80
C PRO A 95 -4.91 -5.69 -3.12
N TYR A 96 -5.83 -5.95 -4.05
CA TYR A 96 -5.50 -6.47 -5.37
C TYR A 96 -5.06 -5.38 -6.36
N GLU A 97 -5.15 -4.10 -5.99
CA GLU A 97 -4.68 -3.02 -6.84
C GLU A 97 -3.15 -2.86 -6.71
N LYS A 98 -2.46 -2.83 -7.86
CA LYS A 98 -1.02 -2.59 -7.90
C LYS A 98 -0.74 -1.14 -8.20
N PHE A 99 0.31 -0.61 -7.59
CA PHE A 99 0.73 0.76 -7.78
C PHE A 99 2.16 0.83 -8.31
N LYS A 100 2.41 1.81 -9.17
CA LYS A 100 3.75 2.18 -9.61
C LYS A 100 4.13 3.50 -8.97
N VAL A 101 5.29 3.55 -8.34
CA VAL A 101 5.89 4.82 -7.90
C VAL A 101 6.29 5.59 -9.13
N THR A 102 5.71 6.77 -9.27
CA THR A 102 5.95 7.68 -10.40
C THR A 102 6.84 8.82 -10.03
N HIS A 103 6.87 9.23 -8.75
CA HIS A 103 7.73 10.29 -8.27
C HIS A 103 8.07 10.02 -6.81
N VAL A 104 9.26 10.46 -6.41
CA VAL A 104 9.70 10.53 -5.02
C VAL A 104 10.21 11.94 -4.80
N LYS A 105 9.70 12.62 -3.77
CA LYS A 105 10.13 13.97 -3.38
C LYS A 105 10.64 13.92 -1.97
N THR A 106 11.81 14.50 -1.71
CA THR A 106 12.36 14.63 -0.37
C THR A 106 12.40 16.09 0.07
N LYS A 107 12.42 16.34 1.37
CA LYS A 107 12.63 17.71 1.90
C LYS A 107 13.98 18.32 1.56
N GLU A 108 14.96 17.48 1.27
CA GLU A 108 16.28 17.89 0.82
C GLU A 108 16.20 18.59 -0.55
N GLU A 109 15.36 18.05 -1.45
CA GLU A 109 15.10 18.60 -2.78
C GLU A 109 14.05 19.72 -2.76
N GLN A 110 13.01 19.58 -1.92
CA GLN A 110 11.91 20.54 -1.81
C GLN A 110 11.66 20.92 -0.35
N LYS A 111 12.19 22.08 0.07
CA LYS A 111 12.15 22.52 1.48
C LYS A 111 10.74 22.72 2.06
N ASP A 112 9.75 23.00 1.23
CA ASP A 112 8.36 23.26 1.64
C ASP A 112 7.47 22.00 1.56
N LEU A 113 8.08 20.81 1.57
CA LEU A 113 7.33 19.56 1.52
C LEU A 113 6.63 19.28 2.87
N TRP A 114 5.37 18.90 2.83
CA TRP A 114 4.54 18.65 4.01
C TRP A 114 4.95 17.38 4.81
N CYS A 115 5.78 16.54 4.20
CA CYS A 115 6.34 15.31 4.75
C CYS A 115 7.81 15.20 4.38
N ASP A 116 8.62 14.45 5.13
CA ASP A 116 10.07 14.34 4.87
C ASP A 116 10.34 13.66 3.52
N THR A 117 9.57 12.63 3.18
CA THR A 117 9.54 12.00 1.86
C THR A 117 8.10 11.76 1.40
N VAL A 118 7.77 12.19 0.20
CA VAL A 118 6.46 11.96 -0.45
C VAL A 118 6.64 11.06 -1.65
N PHE A 119 5.95 9.92 -1.65
CA PHE A 119 5.89 8.99 -2.77
C PHE A 119 4.60 9.20 -3.53
N THR A 120 4.68 9.41 -4.85
CA THR A 120 3.50 9.52 -5.71
C THR A 120 3.26 8.21 -6.44
N LEU A 121 2.12 7.57 -6.17
CA LEU A 121 1.75 6.25 -6.68
C LEU A 121 0.60 6.35 -7.65
N LYS A 122 0.72 5.69 -8.80
CA LYS A 122 -0.39 5.55 -9.76
C LYS A 122 -0.77 4.10 -9.94
N SER A 123 -2.07 3.84 -10.04
CA SER A 123 -2.59 2.52 -10.39
C SER A 123 -1.91 1.99 -11.66
N SER A 124 -1.43 0.75 -11.57
CA SER A 124 -0.74 0.04 -12.65
C SER A 124 -1.45 -1.29 -12.99
N GLY A 125 -2.74 -1.38 -12.64
CA GLY A 125 -3.60 -2.53 -12.87
C GLY A 125 -3.76 -3.42 -11.64
N ILE A 126 -4.49 -4.52 -11.80
CA ILE A 126 -4.84 -5.42 -10.69
C ILE A 126 -4.03 -6.73 -10.73
N ARG A 127 -3.81 -7.33 -9.56
CA ARG A 127 -3.31 -8.69 -9.38
C ARG A 127 -3.85 -9.23 -8.07
N SER A 128 -4.46 -10.41 -8.12
CA SER A 128 -4.91 -11.12 -6.94
C SER A 128 -4.33 -12.53 -6.94
N ASP A 129 -3.70 -12.92 -5.84
CA ASP A 129 -3.26 -14.30 -5.62
C ASP A 129 -4.30 -15.09 -4.77
N LEU A 130 -5.50 -14.51 -4.54
CA LEU A 130 -6.60 -15.18 -3.83
C LEU A 130 -7.06 -16.42 -4.58
N ASN A 131 -7.12 -17.54 -3.87
CA ASN A 131 -7.49 -18.86 -4.41
C ASN A 131 -8.97 -19.24 -4.20
N CYS A 132 -9.80 -18.30 -3.72
CA CYS A 132 -11.21 -18.50 -3.42
C CYS A 132 -11.51 -19.70 -2.49
N ALA A 133 -10.65 -19.96 -1.49
CA ALA A 133 -10.77 -21.13 -0.60
C ALA A 133 -12.15 -21.30 0.07
N LEU A 134 -12.84 -20.20 0.38
CA LEU A 134 -14.15 -20.22 1.06
C LEU A 134 -15.32 -20.54 0.12
N PHE A 135 -15.17 -20.37 -1.19
CA PHE A 135 -16.21 -20.67 -2.16
C PHE A 135 -15.84 -21.93 -2.95
N LYS A 136 -16.50 -23.05 -2.63
CA LYS A 136 -16.45 -24.22 -3.51
C LYS A 136 -16.99 -23.79 -4.86
N LYS A 137 -16.18 -23.92 -5.92
CA LYS A 137 -16.63 -23.67 -7.29
C LYS A 137 -17.92 -24.46 -7.49
N PRO A 138 -19.02 -23.82 -7.93
CA PRO A 138 -20.21 -24.57 -8.27
C PRO A 138 -19.82 -25.63 -9.31
N SER A 139 -20.33 -26.85 -9.13
CA SER A 139 -20.14 -27.89 -10.14
C SER A 139 -20.57 -27.30 -11.49
N LYS A 140 -19.72 -27.43 -12.52
CA LYS A 140 -19.99 -26.87 -13.85
C LYS A 140 -21.30 -27.43 -14.37
N THR A 141 -22.40 -26.73 -14.10
CA THR A 141 -23.69 -27.03 -14.72
C THR A 141 -23.55 -26.49 -16.13
N LYS A 142 -23.45 -27.39 -17.11
CA LYS A 142 -23.54 -27.01 -18.52
C LYS A 142 -24.98 -26.53 -18.76
N THR A 143 -25.26 -25.28 -18.45
CA THR A 143 -26.50 -24.64 -18.88
C THR A 143 -26.40 -24.51 -20.39
N LYS A 144 -27.10 -25.38 -21.13
CA LYS A 144 -27.34 -25.21 -22.55
C LYS A 144 -28.21 -23.96 -22.71
N TYR A 145 -27.61 -22.87 -23.15
CA TYR A 145 -28.38 -21.74 -23.65
C TYR A 145 -28.86 -22.09 -25.05
N ASN A 146 -30.18 -22.20 -25.24
CA ASN A 146 -30.76 -22.16 -26.58
C ASN A 146 -30.80 -20.69 -26.99
N VAL A 147 -29.93 -20.30 -27.91
CA VAL A 147 -30.00 -18.98 -28.54
C VAL A 147 -31.26 -18.99 -29.43
N LEU A 148 -32.32 -18.31 -28.97
CA LEU A 148 -33.45 -17.99 -29.83
C LEU A 148 -33.02 -16.83 -30.73
N ASN A 149 -32.65 -17.15 -31.97
CA ASN A 149 -32.55 -16.16 -33.04
C ASN A 149 -33.97 -15.73 -33.41
N ASN A 150 -34.49 -14.70 -32.73
CA ASN A 150 -35.59 -13.93 -33.27
C ASN A 150 -35.02 -12.65 -33.86
N VAL A 151 -34.65 -12.75 -35.14
CA VAL A 151 -34.70 -11.61 -36.05
C VAL A 151 -36.14 -11.52 -36.52
N LEU A 152 -36.85 -10.48 -36.08
CA LEU A 152 -37.88 -9.76 -36.83
C LEU A 152 -37.94 -8.34 -36.26
#